data_AF-A0A0B0SDA1-F1
#
_entry.id   AF-A0A0B0SDA1-F1
#
_cell.length_a   1.000
_cell.length_b   1.000
_cell.length_c   1.000
_cell.angle_alpha   90.00
_cell.angle_beta   90.00
_cell.angle_gamma   90.00
#
_symmetry.space_group_name_H-M   'P 1'
#
loop_
_entity.id
_entity.type
_entity.pdbx_description
1 polymer ?
#
loop_
_entity_poly.entity_id
_entity_poly.type
_entity_poly.pdbx_seq_one_letter_code
_entity_poly.pdbx_strand_id
1 'polypeptide(L)'
;MVRVLALLGVLLAFGLGQRAEVSLGSPFGVQGGVRFALVPFLAEGRVYGGVGLEALGGGADLLLKLPLTDLYLGLGAFYGTGPALSYPPDGRGQGGLRAVLGTWLNLPLPLLGAYLEIHPTYYLAPTQGFGVGAAVGLSVGL
;
A
#
# COMPACT_ATOMS: atom_id res chain seq x y z
N MET A 1 20.96 10.52 -23.80
CA MET A 1 21.61 10.02 -22.56
C MET A 1 20.64 9.93 -21.37
N VAL A 2 19.96 11.02 -20.97
CA VAL A 2 19.07 11.02 -19.78
C VAL A 2 18.02 9.90 -19.79
N ARG A 3 17.36 9.66 -20.93
CA ARG A 3 16.34 8.59 -21.07
C ARG A 3 16.90 7.17 -20.89
N VAL A 4 18.14 6.93 -21.32
CA VAL A 4 18.82 5.63 -21.21
C VAL A 4 19.26 5.38 -19.78
N LEU A 5 19.76 6.42 -19.10
CA LEU A 5 20.10 6.35 -17.68
C LEU A 5 18.87 6.16 -16.80
N ALA A 6 17.75 6.83 -17.12
CA ALA A 6 16.47 6.61 -16.43
C ALA A 6 15.98 5.17 -16.60
N LEU A 7 16.03 4.62 -17.82
CA LEU A 7 15.66 3.23 -18.08
C LEU A 7 16.56 2.24 -17.34
N LEU A 8 17.89 2.42 -17.39
CA LEU A 8 18.83 1.59 -16.65
C LEU A 8 18.61 1.69 -15.13
N GLY A 9 18.33 2.89 -14.62
CA GLY A 9 17.97 3.11 -13.22
C GLY A 9 16.70 2.36 -12.83
N VAL A 10 15.66 2.40 -13.67
CA VAL A 10 14.40 1.66 -13.48
C VAL A 10 14.65 0.15 -13.52
N LEU A 11 15.44 -0.35 -14.47
CA LEU A 11 15.75 -1.77 -14.59
C LEU A 11 16.58 -2.29 -13.40
N LEU A 12 17.56 -1.50 -12.93
CA LEU A 12 18.34 -1.83 -11.73
C LEU A 12 17.49 -1.75 -10.45
N ALA A 13 16.56 -0.80 -10.37
CA ALA A 13 15.58 -0.70 -9.29
C ALA A 13 14.68 -1.95 -9.21
N PHE A 14 14.23 -2.44 -10.36
CA PHE A 14 13.54 -3.74 -10.43
C PHE A 14 14.49 -4.91 -10.14
N GLY A 15 15.79 -4.82 -10.39
CA GLY A 15 16.73 -5.93 -10.12
C GLY A 15 17.20 -6.04 -8.67
N LEU A 16 17.21 -4.95 -7.90
CA LEU A 16 17.97 -4.85 -6.64
C LEU A 16 17.15 -4.67 -5.36
N GLY A 17 15.84 -4.43 -5.44
CA GLY A 17 15.04 -4.05 -4.27
C GLY A 17 13.59 -4.49 -4.32
N GLN A 18 13.32 -5.69 -4.86
CA GLN A 18 11.96 -6.21 -4.95
C GLN A 18 11.57 -6.90 -3.66
N ARG A 19 10.61 -6.29 -2.96
CA ARG A 19 9.91 -6.95 -1.87
C ARG A 19 8.49 -7.28 -2.30
N ALA A 20 8.13 -8.55 -2.20
CA ALA A 20 6.74 -8.97 -2.27
C ALA A 20 6.07 -8.66 -0.94
N GLU A 21 4.82 -8.20 -0.98
CA GLU A 21 4.04 -7.92 0.21
C GLU A 21 2.73 -8.68 0.19
N VAL A 22 2.32 -9.13 1.37
CA VAL A 22 0.97 -9.62 1.62
C VAL A 22 0.44 -8.96 2.88
N SER A 23 -0.78 -8.45 2.84
CA SER A 23 -1.42 -7.87 4.02
C SER A 23 -2.87 -8.28 4.14
N LEU A 24 -3.35 -8.21 5.39
CA LEU A 24 -4.72 -8.43 5.77
C LEU A 24 -5.27 -7.16 6.43
N GLY A 25 -6.38 -6.66 5.92
CA GLY A 25 -7.10 -5.52 6.45
C GLY A 25 -7.71 -4.64 5.37
N SER A 26 -7.97 -3.41 5.75
CA SER A 26 -8.86 -2.49 5.06
C SER A 26 -8.30 -1.90 3.76
N PRO A 27 -9.14 -1.59 2.76
CA PRO A 27 -10.58 -1.92 2.63
C PRO A 27 -10.85 -3.31 2.03
N PHE A 28 -9.82 -4.05 1.65
CA PHE A 28 -9.92 -5.19 0.73
C PHE A 28 -9.93 -6.57 1.38
N GLY A 29 -9.73 -6.70 2.69
CA GLY A 29 -9.45 -8.02 3.27
C GLY A 29 -8.02 -8.41 2.93
N VAL A 30 -7.78 -9.19 1.87
CA VAL A 30 -6.43 -9.62 1.50
C VAL A 30 -5.85 -8.70 0.42
N GLN A 31 -4.59 -8.29 0.61
CA GLN A 31 -3.85 -7.45 -0.32
C GLN A 31 -2.52 -8.09 -0.66
N GLY A 32 -2.08 -7.93 -1.90
CA GLY A 32 -0.76 -8.32 -2.38
C GLY A 32 -0.12 -7.15 -3.12
N GLY A 33 1.18 -6.99 -2.98
CA GLY A 33 1.90 -5.90 -3.63
C GLY A 33 3.37 -6.18 -3.88
N VAL A 34 3.99 -5.27 -4.61
CA VAL A 34 5.43 -5.27 -4.86
C VAL A 34 5.98 -3.90 -4.53
N ARG A 35 7.07 -3.88 -3.78
CA ARG A 35 7.90 -2.70 -3.54
C ARG A 35 9.16 -2.75 -4.39
N PHE A 36 9.62 -1.59 -4.79
CA PHE A 36 10.83 -1.42 -5.58
C PHE A 36 11.49 -0.08 -5.22
N ALA A 37 12.83 -0.04 -5.29
CA ALA A 37 13.57 1.18 -5.02
C ALA A 37 13.32 2.23 -6.12
N LEU A 38 12.93 3.45 -5.75
CA LEU A 38 12.86 4.58 -6.70
C LEU A 38 14.14 5.41 -6.64
N VAL A 39 14.58 5.72 -5.42
CA VAL A 39 15.86 6.37 -5.14
C VAL A 39 16.57 5.54 -4.09
N PRO A 40 17.76 4.97 -4.40
CA PRO A 40 18.49 4.13 -3.45
C PRO A 40 18.62 4.79 -2.08
N PHE A 41 18.31 4.03 -1.03
CA PHE A 41 18.37 4.45 0.39
C PHE A 41 17.42 5.59 0.82
N LEU A 42 16.68 6.21 -0.10
CA LEU A 42 15.81 7.35 0.20
C LEU A 42 14.34 7.05 -0.03
N ALA A 43 13.99 6.51 -1.20
CA ALA A 43 12.58 6.39 -1.61
C ALA A 43 12.30 5.06 -2.30
N GLU A 44 11.12 4.52 -2.03
CA GLU A 44 10.58 3.33 -2.67
C GLU A 44 9.20 3.60 -3.24
N GLY A 45 8.85 2.82 -4.26
CA GLY A 45 7.50 2.75 -4.80
C GLY A 45 6.87 1.43 -4.37
N ARG A 46 5.57 1.46 -4.10
CA ARG A 46 4.74 0.27 -3.95
C ARG A 46 3.63 0.29 -4.97
N VAL A 47 3.32 -0.86 -5.57
CA VAL A 47 2.06 -1.09 -6.28
C VAL A 47 1.39 -2.29 -5.63
N TYR A 48 0.09 -2.18 -5.36
CA TYR A 48 -0.66 -3.24 -4.71
C TYR A 48 -2.05 -3.41 -5.31
N GLY A 49 -2.58 -4.62 -5.18
CA GLY A 49 -3.95 -4.98 -5.47
C GLY A 49 -4.53 -5.77 -4.31
N GLY A 50 -5.83 -5.68 -4.10
CA GLY A 50 -6.53 -6.37 -3.05
C GLY A 50 -7.84 -6.97 -3.50
N VAL A 51 -8.18 -8.09 -2.90
CA VAL A 51 -9.45 -8.79 -3.10
C VAL A 51 -9.99 -9.27 -1.76
N GLY A 52 -11.26 -8.96 -1.53
CA GLY A 52 -12.06 -9.44 -0.42
C GLY A 52 -13.29 -10.16 -0.95
N LEU A 53 -14.12 -10.69 -0.06
CA LEU A 53 -15.32 -11.45 -0.44
C LEU A 53 -16.25 -10.66 -1.37
N GLU A 54 -16.32 -9.33 -1.21
CA GLU A 54 -17.22 -8.45 -1.97
C GLU A 54 -16.56 -7.10 -2.32
N ALA A 55 -15.23 -7.04 -2.37
CA ALA A 55 -14.49 -5.82 -2.66
C ALA A 55 -13.20 -6.11 -3.42
N LEU A 56 -12.83 -5.22 -4.32
CA LEU A 56 -11.59 -5.25 -5.08
C LEU A 56 -11.00 -3.85 -5.21
N GLY A 57 -9.70 -3.79 -5.46
CA GLY A 57 -9.07 -2.55 -5.90
C GLY A 57 -7.57 -2.62 -5.71
N GLY A 58 -6.96 -1.45 -5.59
CA GLY A 58 -5.51 -1.35 -5.56
C GLY A 58 -5.05 0.09 -5.60
N GLY A 59 -3.74 0.26 -5.67
CA GLY A 59 -3.15 1.58 -5.65
C GLY A 59 -1.65 1.55 -5.82
N ALA A 60 -1.08 2.74 -5.69
CA ALA A 60 0.35 2.92 -5.67
C ALA A 60 0.73 3.92 -4.59
N ASP A 61 1.86 3.64 -3.95
CA ASP A 61 2.38 4.47 -2.87
C ASP A 61 3.80 4.90 -3.16
N LEU A 62 4.13 6.11 -2.68
CA LEU A 62 5.48 6.61 -2.54
C LEU A 62 5.87 6.51 -1.07
N LEU A 63 7.02 5.89 -0.83
CA LEU A 63 7.51 5.61 0.50
C LEU A 63 8.82 6.37 0.69
N LEU A 64 8.88 7.20 1.71
CA LEU A 64 10.11 7.86 2.14
C LEU A 64 10.70 7.07 3.30
N LYS A 65 11.95 6.62 3.13
CA LYS A 65 12.68 5.92 4.19
C LYS A 65 13.10 6.91 5.27
N LEU A 66 12.65 6.68 6.49
CA LEU A 66 13.14 7.36 7.68
C LEU A 66 13.87 6.34 8.57
N PRO A 67 14.74 6.79 9.50
CA PRO A 67 15.29 5.89 10.50
C PRO A 67 14.14 5.24 11.29
N LEU A 68 14.14 3.91 11.37
CA LEU A 68 13.19 3.08 12.14
C LEU A 68 11.76 3.00 11.58
N THR A 69 11.39 3.82 10.61
CA THR A 69 10.06 3.77 9.98
C THR A 69 10.06 4.33 8.56
N ASP A 70 9.09 3.94 7.74
CA ASP A 70 8.87 4.59 6.45
C ASP A 70 7.62 5.46 6.54
N LEU A 71 7.68 6.67 5.98
CA LEU A 71 6.50 7.51 5.79
C LEU A 71 5.89 7.20 4.43
N TYR A 72 4.61 6.83 4.45
CA TYR A 72 3.86 6.46 3.25
C TYR A 72 3.03 7.66 2.81
N LEU A 73 3.10 7.96 1.51
CA LEU A 73 2.10 8.74 0.83
C LEU A 73 1.56 7.93 -0.33
N GLY A 74 0.36 7.41 -0.12
CA GLY A 74 -0.28 6.48 -1.04
C GLY A 74 -1.61 6.98 -1.58
N LEU A 75 -1.93 6.62 -2.81
CA LEU A 75 -3.26 6.77 -3.37
C LEU A 75 -3.72 5.45 -3.98
N GLY A 76 -4.87 4.98 -3.53
CA GLY A 76 -5.55 3.81 -4.06
C GLY A 76 -7.02 4.08 -4.31
N ALA A 77 -7.62 3.23 -5.13
CA ALA A 77 -9.05 3.21 -5.37
C ALA A 77 -9.59 1.81 -5.13
N PHE A 78 -10.84 1.74 -4.71
CA PHE A 78 -11.52 0.48 -4.45
C PHE A 78 -12.96 0.55 -4.89
N TYR A 79 -13.54 -0.63 -5.09
CA TYR A 79 -14.92 -0.85 -5.43
C TYR A 79 -15.39 -2.14 -4.77
N GLY A 80 -16.57 -2.12 -4.17
CA GLY A 80 -17.14 -3.30 -3.56
C GLY A 80 -18.60 -3.10 -3.21
N THR A 81 -19.32 -4.21 -3.00
CA THR A 81 -20.73 -4.22 -2.61
C THR A 81 -20.94 -4.67 -1.16
N GLY A 82 -19.85 -5.00 -0.45
CA GLY A 82 -19.88 -5.52 0.91
C GLY A 82 -19.48 -4.56 2.03
N PRO A 83 -19.43 -5.04 3.28
CA PRO A 83 -18.99 -4.26 4.43
C PRO A 83 -17.49 -3.93 4.30
N ALA A 84 -17.14 -2.64 4.35
CA ALA A 84 -15.75 -2.23 4.42
C ALA A 84 -15.16 -2.54 5.81
N LEU A 85 -13.91 -3.01 5.86
CA LEU A 85 -13.14 -3.18 7.11
C LEU A 85 -12.63 -1.82 7.65
N SER A 86 -13.48 -0.81 7.66
CA SER A 86 -13.14 0.56 8.06
C SER A 86 -14.16 1.09 9.06
N TYR A 87 -13.76 2.09 9.83
CA TYR A 87 -14.66 2.88 10.66
C TYR A 87 -15.03 4.21 9.97
N PRO A 88 -16.29 4.68 10.01
CA PRO A 88 -17.44 4.03 10.61
C PRO A 88 -17.94 2.83 9.79
N PRO A 89 -18.53 1.81 10.45
CA PRO A 89 -18.97 0.56 9.81
C PRO A 89 -20.14 0.75 8.81
N ASP A 90 -20.70 1.95 8.74
CA ASP A 90 -21.81 2.34 7.87
C ASP A 90 -21.34 2.76 6.46
N GLY A 91 -20.03 2.81 6.19
CA GLY A 91 -19.45 3.00 4.86
C GLY A 91 -19.64 1.80 3.90
N ARG A 92 -20.76 1.08 4.02
CA ARG A 92 -21.03 -0.20 3.33
C ARG A 92 -21.22 -0.01 1.82
N GLY A 93 -20.62 -0.91 1.04
CA GLY A 93 -20.89 -1.09 -0.39
C GLY A 93 -20.31 -0.02 -1.31
N GLN A 94 -19.16 0.57 -0.95
CA GLN A 94 -18.70 1.80 -1.57
C GLN A 94 -17.45 1.67 -2.43
N GLY A 95 -17.52 2.31 -3.60
CA GLY A 95 -16.32 2.75 -4.30
C GLY A 95 -15.74 3.99 -3.63
N GLY A 96 -14.42 4.09 -3.58
CA GLY A 96 -13.77 5.20 -2.87
C GLY A 96 -12.29 5.34 -3.19
N LEU A 97 -11.73 6.41 -2.64
CA LEU A 97 -10.29 6.68 -2.66
C LEU A 97 -9.73 6.38 -1.29
N ARG A 98 -8.53 5.81 -1.26
CA ARG A 98 -7.77 5.56 -0.04
C ARG A 98 -6.47 6.35 -0.11
N ALA A 99 -6.18 7.08 0.94
CA ALA A 99 -4.84 7.50 1.25
C ALA A 99 -4.18 6.47 2.18
N VAL A 100 -2.87 6.35 2.12
CA VAL A 100 -2.09 5.57 3.08
C VAL A 100 -1.30 6.54 3.94
N LEU A 101 -1.55 6.50 5.24
CA LEU A 101 -0.69 7.13 6.25
C LEU A 101 -0.29 6.02 7.23
N GLY A 102 0.73 5.27 6.82
CA GLY A 102 1.26 4.14 7.59
C GLY A 102 2.57 4.49 8.28
N THR A 103 2.94 3.67 9.26
CA THR A 103 4.30 3.61 9.77
C THR A 103 4.78 2.18 9.60
N TRP A 104 5.92 2.02 8.94
CA TRP A 104 6.54 0.69 8.87
C TRP A 104 7.31 0.45 10.15
N LEU A 105 7.15 -0.72 10.78
CA LEU A 105 8.11 -1.16 11.78
C LEU A 105 9.10 -2.06 11.06
N ASN A 106 10.29 -1.53 10.76
CA ASN A 106 11.35 -2.35 10.19
C ASN A 106 11.83 -3.34 11.25
N LEU A 107 11.17 -4.50 11.34
CA LEU A 107 11.70 -5.62 12.10
C LEU A 107 13.06 -5.98 11.50
N PRO A 108 14.11 -6.14 12.31
CA PRO A 108 15.47 -6.40 11.83
C PRO A 108 15.63 -7.88 11.42
N LEU A 109 14.70 -8.39 10.62
CA LEU A 109 14.77 -9.74 10.10
C LEU A 109 15.30 -9.67 8.66
N PRO A 110 16.39 -10.39 8.33
CA PRO A 110 16.87 -10.45 6.97
C PRO A 110 15.75 -11.03 6.10
N LEU A 111 15.45 -10.33 5.01
CA LEU A 111 14.45 -10.72 4.00
C LEU A 111 12.99 -10.72 4.45
N LEU A 112 12.68 -10.45 5.72
CA LEU A 112 11.32 -10.45 6.25
C LEU A 112 11.01 -9.13 6.97
N GLY A 113 9.96 -8.44 6.55
CA GLY A 113 9.41 -7.27 7.26
C GLY A 113 7.99 -7.57 7.73
N ALA A 114 7.56 -6.88 8.79
CA ALA A 114 6.15 -6.81 9.16
C ALA A 114 5.76 -5.34 9.29
N TYR A 115 4.50 -5.02 9.01
CA TYR A 115 4.05 -3.65 9.00
C TYR A 115 2.61 -3.49 9.47
N LEU A 116 2.31 -2.28 9.95
CA LEU A 116 0.99 -1.86 10.35
C LEU A 116 0.68 -0.53 9.66
N GLU A 117 -0.43 -0.48 8.93
CA GLU A 117 -0.82 0.71 8.19
C GLU A 117 -2.20 1.20 8.62
N ILE A 118 -2.37 2.52 8.58
CA ILE A 118 -3.64 3.20 8.78
C ILE A 118 -4.03 3.89 7.47
N HIS A 119 -5.29 3.75 7.07
CA HIS A 119 -5.80 4.10 5.76
C HIS A 119 -6.94 5.12 5.88
N PRO A 120 -6.65 6.42 5.88
CA PRO A 120 -7.68 7.42 5.66
C PRO A 120 -8.40 7.12 4.34
N THR A 121 -9.71 7.00 4.39
CA THR A 121 -10.54 6.56 3.27
C THR A 121 -11.62 7.58 3.01
N TYR A 122 -11.83 7.91 1.75
CA TYR A 122 -12.91 8.77 1.29
C TYR A 122 -13.86 7.96 0.39
N TYR A 123 -15.05 7.73 0.92
CA TYR A 123 -16.13 7.03 0.26
C TYR A 123 -16.82 7.95 -0.75
N LEU A 124 -17.08 7.44 -1.96
CA LEU A 124 -17.66 8.23 -3.06
C LEU A 124 -19.11 7.83 -3.39
N ALA A 125 -19.50 6.58 -3.18
CA ALA A 125 -20.82 6.08 -3.56
C ALA A 125 -21.20 4.84 -2.74
N PRO A 126 -22.44 4.68 -2.24
CA PRO A 126 -23.59 5.53 -2.49
C PRO A 126 -23.62 6.87 -1.72
N THR A 127 -22.81 7.05 -0.68
CA THR A 127 -22.81 8.27 0.15
C THR A 127 -21.40 8.73 0.45
N GLN A 128 -21.13 10.02 0.22
CA GLN A 128 -19.81 10.59 0.47
C GLN A 128 -19.52 10.67 1.97
N GLY A 129 -18.32 10.24 2.37
CA GLY A 129 -17.94 10.25 3.78
C GLY A 129 -16.48 9.90 4.01
N PHE A 130 -15.97 10.30 5.17
CA PHE A 130 -14.63 9.93 5.61
C PHE A 130 -14.68 8.71 6.51
N GLY A 131 -13.69 7.84 6.35
CA GLY A 131 -13.44 6.72 7.24
C GLY A 131 -11.97 6.45 7.42
N VAL A 132 -11.68 5.45 8.24
CA VAL A 132 -10.33 4.98 8.52
C VAL A 132 -10.29 3.46 8.51
N GLY A 133 -9.35 2.91 7.77
CA GLY A 133 -9.02 1.50 7.73
C GLY A 133 -7.69 1.22 8.42
N ALA A 134 -7.41 -0.04 8.71
CA ALA A 134 -6.07 -0.48 9.07
C ALA A 134 -5.74 -1.81 8.40
N ALA A 135 -4.46 -2.08 8.19
CA ALA A 135 -3.98 -3.37 7.72
C ALA A 135 -2.69 -3.77 8.41
N VAL A 136 -2.51 -5.07 8.59
CA VAL A 136 -1.26 -5.68 9.03
C VAL A 136 -0.70 -6.50 7.89
N GLY A 137 0.60 -6.43 7.66
CA GLY A 137 1.23 -7.11 6.55
C GLY A 137 2.59 -7.67 6.84
N LEU A 138 3.02 -8.53 5.92
CA LEU A 138 4.33 -9.12 5.84
C LEU A 138 4.95 -8.74 4.50
N SER A 139 6.26 -8.59 4.51
CA SER A 139 7.05 -8.29 3.33
C SER A 139 8.21 -9.26 3.23
N VAL A 140 8.42 -9.82 2.06
CA VAL A 140 9.48 -10.79 1.79
C VAL A 140 10.30 -10.32 0.59
N GLY A 141 11.60 -10.17 0.77
CA GLY A 141 12.52 -9.82 -0.33
C GLY A 141 13.78 -9.11 0.11
N LEU A 142 14.66 -8.90 -0.88
CA LEU A 142 15.94 -8.18 -0.73
C LEU A 142 15.71 -6.67 -0.80
#